data_AF-A0A7W6TNI8-F1
#
_entry.id   AF-A0A7W6TNI8-F1
#
_cell.length_a   1.000
_cell.length_b   1.000
_cell.length_c   1.000
_cell.angle_alpha   90.00
_cell.angle_beta   90.00
_cell.angle_gamma   90.00
#
_symmetry.space_group_name_H-M   'P 1'
#
loop_
_entity.id
_entity.type
_entity.pdbx_description
1 polymer ?
#
loop_
_entity_poly.entity_id
_entity_poly.type
_entity_poly.pdbx_seq_one_letter_code
_entity_poly.pdbx_strand_id
1 'polypeptide(L)'
;MKIVVIGGTGLIGSKLVAKLKQQGHDAIAASPKSGVNAVTGEGLAAALAGADVVVDVANAPSWEPAAVLEFFERSSRNLAATEAAAAVKHHVALSIVGTDRSPDIAYFRAKLAQETIVKASAVPYSIVRATQFFEFLGAIGEAGAAGDKIVVPSALFQPIAADDVVDCLAEIATGRPLNGTIDIAGPEKAPFNEFVARRQKASGDSRTVVGDPKAQYYGASIQDTSLNPLGEARLGKTPLATWLARL
;
A
#
# COMPACT_ATOMS: atom_id res chain seq x y z
N MET A 1 -3.80 22.96 -6.89
CA MET A 1 -2.79 22.20 -7.67
C MET A 1 -3.47 21.03 -8.33
N LYS A 2 -2.94 20.58 -9.46
CA LYS A 2 -3.44 19.40 -10.18
C LYS A 2 -2.72 18.15 -9.66
N ILE A 3 -3.49 17.18 -9.15
CA ILE A 3 -2.97 15.94 -8.57
C ILE A 3 -3.54 14.75 -9.32
N VAL A 4 -2.67 13.92 -9.91
CA VAL A 4 -3.09 12.69 -10.60
C VAL A 4 -2.85 11.50 -9.68
N VAL A 5 -3.91 10.72 -9.43
CA VAL A 5 -3.84 9.53 -8.59
C VAL A 5 -3.87 8.28 -9.47
N ILE A 6 -2.72 7.64 -9.64
CA ILE A 6 -2.58 6.38 -10.39
C ILE A 6 -3.11 5.25 -9.51
N GLY A 7 -3.97 4.40 -10.09
CA GLY A 7 -4.79 3.47 -9.29
C GLY A 7 -5.98 4.17 -8.63
N GLY A 8 -6.39 5.34 -9.12
CA GLY A 8 -7.40 6.22 -8.55
C GLY A 8 -8.82 5.64 -8.40
N THR A 9 -9.09 4.46 -8.96
CA THR A 9 -10.37 3.74 -8.81
C THR A 9 -10.32 2.57 -7.81
N GLY A 10 -9.15 2.32 -7.20
CA GLY A 10 -8.97 1.29 -6.19
C GLY A 10 -9.37 1.75 -4.78
N LEU A 11 -9.13 0.89 -3.78
CA LEU A 11 -9.44 1.14 -2.37
C LEU A 11 -8.87 2.48 -1.88
N ILE A 12 -7.56 2.66 -1.96
CA ILE A 12 -6.88 3.89 -1.52
C ILE A 12 -7.15 5.04 -2.49
N GLY A 13 -7.00 4.78 -3.79
CA GLY A 13 -7.08 5.82 -4.81
C GLY A 13 -8.42 6.56 -4.83
N SER A 14 -9.54 5.85 -4.73
CA SER A 14 -10.87 6.48 -4.76
C SER A 14 -11.12 7.38 -3.54
N LYS A 15 -10.74 6.92 -2.35
CA LYS A 15 -10.80 7.69 -1.09
C LYS A 15 -9.88 8.91 -1.15
N LEU A 16 -8.66 8.74 -1.65
CA LEU A 16 -7.68 9.83 -1.77
C LEU A 16 -8.16 10.91 -2.76
N VAL A 17 -8.68 10.53 -3.92
CA VAL A 17 -9.24 11.50 -4.89
C VAL A 17 -10.40 12.27 -4.26
N ALA A 18 -11.33 11.61 -3.57
CA ALA A 18 -12.43 12.27 -2.89
C ALA A 18 -11.92 13.27 -1.84
N LYS A 19 -10.94 12.86 -1.02
CA LYS A 19 -10.34 13.71 0.02
C LYS A 19 -9.63 14.93 -0.55
N LEU A 20 -8.79 14.75 -1.57
CA LEU A 20 -8.06 15.86 -2.19
C LEU A 20 -9.01 16.87 -2.86
N LYS A 21 -10.11 16.40 -3.47
CA LYS A 21 -11.17 17.29 -3.97
C LYS A 21 -11.84 18.10 -2.86
N GLN A 22 -12.14 17.48 -1.72
CA GLN A 22 -12.70 18.17 -0.55
C GLN A 22 -11.74 19.24 0.00
N GLN A 23 -10.43 19.05 -0.17
CA GLN A 23 -9.39 20.04 0.18
C GLN A 23 -9.20 21.14 -0.89
N GLY A 24 -10.00 21.15 -1.96
CA GLY A 24 -9.96 22.16 -3.01
C GLY A 24 -8.90 21.94 -4.09
N HIS A 25 -8.34 20.73 -4.20
CA HIS A 25 -7.40 20.38 -5.26
C HIS A 25 -8.12 19.82 -6.50
N ASP A 26 -7.51 20.02 -7.67
CA ASP A 26 -7.94 19.37 -8.91
C ASP A 26 -7.37 17.95 -8.94
N ALA A 27 -8.04 17.03 -8.23
CA ALA A 27 -7.62 15.64 -8.12
C ALA A 27 -8.30 14.75 -9.17
N ILE A 28 -7.50 14.04 -9.96
CA ILE A 28 -7.95 13.21 -11.07
C ILE A 28 -7.60 11.75 -10.77
N ALA A 29 -8.59 10.87 -10.85
CA ALA A 29 -8.36 9.43 -10.84
C ALA A 29 -7.85 8.98 -12.22
N ALA A 30 -6.72 8.26 -12.24
CA ALA A 30 -6.19 7.61 -13.42
C ALA A 30 -6.09 6.10 -13.18
N SER A 31 -6.75 5.32 -14.04
CA SER A 31 -6.71 3.85 -14.02
C SER A 31 -7.13 3.28 -15.38
N PRO A 32 -6.99 1.96 -15.61
CA PRO A 32 -7.44 1.37 -16.87
C PRO A 32 -8.92 1.65 -17.17
N LYS A 33 -9.76 1.80 -16.13
CA LYS A 33 -11.19 2.16 -16.27
C LYS A 33 -11.41 3.57 -16.81
N SER A 34 -10.44 4.46 -16.66
CA SER A 34 -10.46 5.82 -17.20
C SER A 34 -9.60 5.97 -18.46
N GLY A 35 -9.18 4.87 -19.08
CA GLY A 35 -8.32 4.88 -20.28
C GLY A 35 -6.84 5.19 -20.00
N VAL A 36 -6.38 5.03 -18.75
CA VAL A 36 -4.98 5.27 -18.38
C VAL A 36 -4.33 4.00 -17.85
N ASN A 37 -3.31 3.49 -18.53
CA ASN A 37 -2.64 2.26 -18.14
C ASN A 37 -1.16 2.51 -17.87
N ALA A 38 -0.77 2.45 -16.60
CA ALA A 38 0.61 2.69 -16.20
C ALA A 38 1.59 1.65 -16.78
N VAL A 39 1.16 0.40 -16.98
CA VAL A 39 2.02 -0.69 -17.48
C VAL A 39 2.30 -0.57 -18.98
N THR A 40 1.31 -0.17 -19.78
CA THR A 40 1.47 0.02 -21.23
C THR A 40 1.91 1.44 -21.60
N GLY A 41 1.71 2.40 -20.70
CA GLY A 41 1.93 3.83 -20.94
C GLY A 41 0.74 4.54 -21.59
N GLU A 42 -0.30 3.80 -21.98
CA GLU A 42 -1.49 4.35 -22.61
C GLU A 42 -2.15 5.42 -21.74
N GLY A 43 -2.46 6.57 -22.34
CA GLY A 43 -3.15 7.67 -21.67
C GLY A 43 -2.33 8.44 -20.62
N LEU A 44 -1.12 8.00 -20.25
CA LEU A 44 -0.32 8.64 -19.21
C LEU A 44 0.01 10.10 -19.55
N ALA A 45 0.57 10.36 -20.74
CA ALA A 45 1.00 11.71 -21.13
C ALA A 45 -0.15 12.72 -21.09
N ALA A 46 -1.34 12.33 -21.57
CA ALA A 46 -2.53 13.17 -21.54
C ALA A 46 -3.02 13.41 -20.10
N ALA A 47 -3.05 12.38 -19.26
CA ALA A 47 -3.48 12.50 -17.86
C ALA A 47 -2.54 13.43 -17.06
N LEU A 48 -1.22 13.27 -17.26
CA LEU A 48 -0.15 13.96 -16.55
C LEU A 48 0.11 15.38 -17.03
N ALA A 49 -0.48 15.81 -18.17
CA ALA A 49 -0.29 17.14 -18.71
C ALA A 49 -0.66 18.24 -17.68
N GLY A 50 0.33 19.03 -17.25
CA GLY A 50 0.14 20.08 -16.24
C GLY A 50 -0.11 19.57 -14.82
N ALA A 51 0.14 18.29 -14.52
CA ALA A 51 0.08 17.77 -13.17
C ALA A 51 1.23 18.33 -12.32
N ASP A 52 0.91 18.82 -11.12
CA ASP A 52 1.92 19.24 -10.15
C ASP A 52 2.46 18.02 -9.38
N VAL A 53 1.57 17.07 -9.06
CA VAL A 53 1.84 15.92 -8.19
C VAL A 53 1.23 14.65 -8.79
N VAL A 54 1.96 13.55 -8.68
CA VAL A 54 1.44 12.20 -8.94
C VAL A 54 1.48 11.38 -7.67
N VAL A 55 0.37 10.71 -7.35
CA VAL A 55 0.30 9.75 -6.26
C VAL A 55 0.07 8.36 -6.84
N ASP A 56 1.08 7.49 -6.72
CA ASP A 56 1.04 6.10 -7.16
C ASP A 56 0.57 5.19 -6.03
N VAL A 57 -0.69 4.77 -6.15
CA VAL A 57 -1.35 3.76 -5.31
C VAL A 57 -1.82 2.58 -6.15
N ALA A 58 -1.18 2.34 -7.31
CA ALA A 58 -1.48 1.20 -8.14
C ALA A 58 -1.18 -0.12 -7.40
N ASN A 59 -2.04 -1.11 -7.66
CA ASN A 59 -1.88 -2.45 -7.15
C ASN A 59 -1.89 -3.43 -8.33
N ALA A 60 -0.98 -4.40 -8.31
CA ALA A 60 -0.93 -5.44 -9.32
C ALA A 60 -2.19 -6.32 -9.26
N PRO A 61 -2.76 -6.71 -10.40
CA PRO A 61 -3.93 -7.61 -10.45
C PRO A 61 -3.55 -9.09 -10.24
N SER A 62 -2.25 -9.40 -10.25
CA SER A 62 -1.71 -10.75 -10.11
C SER A 62 -0.77 -10.84 -8.91
N TRP A 63 -0.81 -11.99 -8.24
CA TRP A 63 0.10 -12.37 -7.16
C TRP A 63 1.22 -13.31 -7.62
N GLU A 64 1.22 -13.71 -8.90
CA GLU A 64 2.27 -14.56 -9.46
C GLU A 64 3.62 -13.81 -9.46
N PRO A 65 4.70 -14.42 -8.95
CA PRO A 65 5.98 -13.73 -8.74
C PRO A 65 6.56 -12.94 -9.93
N ALA A 66 6.55 -13.50 -11.13
CA ALA A 66 7.07 -12.81 -12.31
C ALA A 66 6.14 -11.68 -12.76
N ALA A 67 4.83 -11.93 -12.79
CA ALA A 67 3.82 -10.96 -13.21
C ALA A 67 3.74 -9.76 -12.27
N VAL A 68 3.82 -9.95 -10.95
CA VAL A 68 3.81 -8.84 -9.99
C VAL A 68 5.07 -7.98 -10.11
N LEU A 69 6.23 -8.60 -10.31
CA LEU A 69 7.48 -7.89 -10.53
C LEU A 69 7.43 -7.09 -11.83
N GLU A 70 7.05 -7.72 -12.94
CA GLU A 70 6.92 -7.05 -14.25
C GLU A 70 5.95 -5.87 -14.18
N PHE A 71 4.81 -6.04 -13.49
CA PHE A 71 3.83 -4.97 -13.31
C PHE A 71 4.49 -3.73 -12.70
N PHE A 72 5.12 -3.86 -11.52
CA PHE A 72 5.69 -2.72 -10.80
C PHE A 72 6.90 -2.13 -11.53
N GLU A 73 7.73 -2.96 -12.15
CA GLU A 73 8.85 -2.49 -12.95
C GLU A 73 8.41 -1.65 -14.16
N ARG A 74 7.46 -2.15 -14.96
CA ARG A 74 6.99 -1.46 -16.16
C ARG A 74 6.22 -0.19 -15.82
N SER A 75 5.28 -0.28 -14.88
CA SER A 75 4.50 0.87 -14.44
C SER A 75 5.36 1.99 -13.89
N SER A 76 6.31 1.66 -13.00
CA SER A 76 7.20 2.67 -12.40
C SER A 76 8.12 3.31 -13.43
N ARG A 77 8.66 2.54 -14.39
CA ARG A 77 9.52 3.09 -15.46
C ARG A 77 8.73 4.04 -16.37
N ASN A 78 7.51 3.68 -16.75
CA ASN A 78 6.66 4.53 -17.58
C ASN A 78 6.23 5.81 -16.85
N LEU A 79 5.88 5.70 -15.56
CA LEU A 79 5.56 6.86 -14.73
C LEU A 79 6.78 7.79 -14.62
N ALA A 80 7.94 7.28 -14.22
CA ALA A 80 9.15 8.10 -14.10
C ALA A 80 9.50 8.86 -15.39
N ALA A 81 9.41 8.19 -16.54
CA ALA A 81 9.68 8.82 -17.84
C ALA A 81 8.63 9.89 -18.20
N THR A 82 7.35 9.59 -17.97
CA THR A 82 6.26 10.50 -18.36
C THR A 82 6.16 11.70 -17.42
N GLU A 83 6.38 11.49 -16.11
CA GLU A 83 6.41 12.54 -15.10
C GLU A 83 7.54 13.53 -15.37
N ALA A 84 8.74 13.04 -15.71
CA ALA A 84 9.86 13.89 -16.08
C ALA A 84 9.54 14.74 -17.32
N ALA A 85 8.95 14.14 -18.36
CA ALA A 85 8.53 14.86 -19.56
C ALA A 85 7.43 15.89 -19.30
N ALA A 86 6.53 15.61 -18.35
CA ALA A 86 5.45 16.51 -17.93
C ALA A 86 5.89 17.56 -16.89
N ALA A 87 7.16 17.54 -16.46
CA ALA A 87 7.70 18.40 -15.42
C ALA A 87 6.93 18.33 -14.09
N VAL A 88 6.48 17.12 -13.71
CA VAL A 88 5.87 16.84 -12.40
C VAL A 88 6.87 17.20 -11.30
N LYS A 89 6.37 17.83 -10.23
CA LYS A 89 7.21 18.38 -9.16
C LYS A 89 7.36 17.42 -7.98
N HIS A 90 6.44 16.45 -7.86
CA HIS A 90 6.42 15.51 -6.75
C HIS A 90 5.76 14.18 -7.14
N HIS A 91 6.51 13.09 -6.97
CA HIS A 91 6.00 11.72 -7.03
C HIS A 91 5.81 11.16 -5.61
N VAL A 92 4.61 10.68 -5.27
CA VAL A 92 4.33 10.01 -4.00
C VAL A 92 4.00 8.54 -4.26
N ALA A 93 4.83 7.62 -3.77
CA ALA A 93 4.59 6.19 -3.91
C ALA A 93 4.12 5.59 -2.58
N LEU A 94 2.98 4.89 -2.60
CA LEU A 94 2.58 4.04 -1.47
C LEU A 94 3.30 2.69 -1.59
N SER A 95 4.15 2.38 -0.62
CA SER A 95 4.89 1.12 -0.51
C SER A 95 4.53 0.37 0.78
N ILE A 96 5.28 -0.68 1.12
CA ILE A 96 5.01 -1.55 2.27
C ILE A 96 6.20 -1.54 3.23
N VAL A 97 5.90 -1.46 4.53
CA VAL A 97 6.92 -1.58 5.58
C VAL A 97 7.64 -2.93 5.48
N GLY A 98 8.97 -2.92 5.50
CA GLY A 98 9.80 -4.12 5.50
C GLY A 98 9.99 -4.78 4.13
N THR A 99 9.64 -4.08 3.06
CA THR A 99 9.80 -4.59 1.68
C THR A 99 11.25 -4.94 1.32
N ASP A 100 12.22 -4.28 1.94
CA ASP A 100 13.67 -4.51 1.81
C ASP A 100 14.22 -5.62 2.72
N ARG A 101 13.43 -6.14 3.65
CA ARG A 101 13.87 -7.12 4.66
C ARG A 101 13.25 -8.50 4.51
N SER A 102 12.19 -8.63 3.71
CA SER A 102 11.49 -9.91 3.49
C SER A 102 11.47 -10.26 2.00
N PRO A 103 12.66 -10.48 1.38
CA PRO A 103 12.77 -10.70 -0.06
C PRO A 103 12.10 -11.98 -0.53
N ASP A 104 11.79 -12.93 0.35
CA ASP A 104 11.12 -14.17 -0.04
C ASP A 104 9.65 -13.97 -0.42
N ILE A 105 9.04 -12.86 0.02
CA ILE A 105 7.69 -12.46 -0.37
C ILE A 105 7.77 -11.79 -1.74
N ALA A 106 7.25 -12.47 -2.78
CA ALA A 106 7.37 -12.00 -4.17
C ALA A 106 6.81 -10.57 -4.38
N TYR A 107 5.69 -10.26 -3.72
CA TYR A 107 5.10 -8.93 -3.77
C TYR A 107 6.04 -7.86 -3.16
N PHE A 108 6.80 -8.19 -2.11
CA PHE A 108 7.75 -7.25 -1.50
C PHE A 108 8.93 -6.99 -2.43
N ARG A 109 9.45 -8.02 -3.11
CA ARG A 109 10.46 -7.81 -4.15
C ARG A 109 9.99 -6.84 -5.23
N ALA A 110 8.73 -6.95 -5.65
CA ALA A 110 8.17 -6.07 -6.66
C ALA A 110 8.02 -4.62 -6.18
N LYS A 111 7.58 -4.41 -4.93
CA LYS A 111 7.53 -3.06 -4.33
C LYS A 111 8.91 -2.46 -4.12
N LEU A 112 9.90 -3.28 -3.74
CA LEU A 112 11.30 -2.83 -3.67
C LEU A 112 11.83 -2.38 -5.04
N ALA A 113 11.45 -3.07 -6.12
CA ALA A 113 11.79 -2.67 -7.48
C ALA A 113 11.16 -1.32 -7.84
N GLN A 114 9.87 -1.10 -7.52
CA GLN A 114 9.23 0.22 -7.65
C GLN A 114 9.98 1.30 -6.87
N GLU A 115 10.29 1.07 -5.58
CA GLU A 115 11.03 2.05 -4.78
C GLU A 115 12.39 2.40 -5.39
N THR A 116 13.09 1.40 -5.93
CA THR A 116 14.39 1.59 -6.58
C THR A 116 14.27 2.48 -7.81
N ILE A 117 13.25 2.26 -8.64
CA ILE A 117 12.99 3.06 -9.84
C ILE A 117 12.59 4.50 -9.46
N VAL A 118 11.71 4.67 -8.46
CA VAL A 118 11.30 5.99 -7.96
C VAL A 118 12.50 6.78 -7.44
N LYS A 119 13.36 6.15 -6.63
CA LYS A 119 14.57 6.79 -6.08
C LYS A 119 15.59 7.18 -7.14
N ALA A 120 15.64 6.45 -8.26
CA ALA A 120 16.54 6.73 -9.38
C ALA A 120 15.96 7.74 -10.39
N SER A 121 14.68 8.12 -10.24
CA SER A 121 14.02 9.07 -11.15
C SER A 121 14.51 10.50 -10.96
N ALA A 122 14.32 11.35 -11.98
CA ALA A 122 14.65 12.77 -11.91
C ALA A 122 13.61 13.61 -11.14
N VAL A 123 12.48 13.02 -10.76
CA VAL A 123 11.36 13.71 -10.12
C VAL A 123 11.52 13.62 -8.60
N PRO A 124 11.45 14.75 -7.85
CA PRO A 124 11.47 14.70 -6.40
C PRO A 124 10.37 13.80 -5.85
N TYR A 125 10.64 13.02 -4.81
CA TYR A 125 9.74 11.95 -4.39
C TYR A 125 9.44 11.91 -2.89
N SER A 126 8.38 11.19 -2.53
CA SER A 126 8.14 10.69 -1.17
C SER A 126 7.68 9.24 -1.25
N ILE A 127 8.36 8.33 -0.56
CA ILE A 127 7.90 6.94 -0.43
C ILE A 127 7.25 6.79 0.94
N VAL A 128 5.98 6.40 0.95
CA VAL A 128 5.22 6.14 2.18
C VAL A 128 5.03 4.63 2.30
N ARG A 129 5.80 3.99 3.19
CA ARG A 129 5.66 2.57 3.49
C ARG A 129 4.58 2.38 4.55
N ALA A 130 3.52 1.67 4.23
CA ALA A 130 2.45 1.35 5.18
C ALA A 130 2.55 -0.09 5.68
N THR A 131 2.12 -0.34 6.92
CA THR A 131 1.84 -1.70 7.37
C THR A 131 0.57 -2.25 6.71
N GLN A 132 0.29 -3.53 6.92
CA GLN A 132 -0.85 -4.23 6.31
C GLN A 132 -2.18 -3.57 6.67
N PHE A 133 -3.11 -3.55 5.72
CA PHE A 133 -4.38 -2.86 5.92
C PHE A 133 -5.40 -3.73 6.65
N PHE A 134 -6.23 -3.11 7.50
CA PHE A 134 -7.36 -3.77 8.12
C PHE A 134 -8.30 -4.41 7.08
N GLU A 135 -8.47 -3.74 5.94
CA GLU A 135 -9.27 -4.18 4.80
C GLU A 135 -8.82 -5.54 4.23
N PHE A 136 -7.57 -5.94 4.44
CA PHE A 136 -7.03 -7.21 3.96
C PHE A 136 -6.97 -8.30 5.04
N LEU A 137 -7.32 -8.02 6.29
CA LEU A 137 -7.25 -9.00 7.38
C LEU A 137 -8.06 -10.28 7.12
N GLY A 138 -9.22 -10.17 6.45
CA GLY A 138 -10.03 -11.34 6.09
C GLY A 138 -9.31 -12.25 5.07
N ALA A 139 -8.77 -11.66 3.99
CA ALA A 139 -8.03 -12.41 2.98
C ALA A 139 -6.71 -12.97 3.51
N ILE A 140 -6.04 -12.23 4.39
CA ILE A 140 -4.84 -12.69 5.11
C ILE A 140 -5.19 -13.89 6.00
N GLY A 141 -6.30 -13.83 6.73
CA GLY A 141 -6.78 -14.96 7.53
C GLY A 141 -7.09 -16.19 6.68
N GLU A 142 -7.78 -15.99 5.55
CA GLU A 142 -8.14 -17.09 4.65
C GLU A 142 -6.90 -17.75 4.00
N ALA A 143 -5.84 -17.00 3.74
CA ALA A 143 -4.59 -17.56 3.24
C ALA A 143 -3.93 -18.55 4.24
N GLY A 144 -4.26 -18.45 5.52
CA GLY A 144 -3.84 -19.38 6.57
C GLY A 144 -4.86 -20.47 6.90
N ALA A 145 -5.93 -20.63 6.11
CA ALA A 145 -6.96 -21.62 6.39
C ALA A 145 -6.38 -23.05 6.35
N ALA A 146 -6.64 -23.81 7.42
CA ALA A 146 -6.20 -25.20 7.57
C ALA A 146 -7.33 -25.99 8.23
N GLY A 147 -8.25 -26.51 7.41
CA GLY A 147 -9.44 -27.22 7.89
C GLY A 147 -10.38 -26.29 8.67
N ASP A 148 -10.64 -26.62 9.93
CA ASP A 148 -11.50 -25.87 10.86
C ASP A 148 -10.77 -24.75 11.62
N LYS A 149 -9.51 -24.48 11.23
CA LYS A 149 -8.65 -23.48 11.86
C LYS A 149 -8.09 -22.50 10.84
N ILE A 150 -7.60 -21.39 11.35
CA ILE A 150 -6.74 -20.46 10.63
C ILE A 150 -5.40 -20.44 11.36
N VAL A 151 -4.33 -20.78 10.66
CA VAL A 151 -2.97 -20.82 11.19
C VAL A 151 -2.17 -19.70 10.53
N VAL A 152 -1.75 -18.73 11.33
CA VAL A 152 -0.98 -17.56 10.89
C VAL A 152 0.34 -17.50 11.64
N PRO A 153 1.34 -16.75 11.17
CA PRO A 153 2.60 -16.58 11.89
C PRO A 153 2.38 -16.08 13.33
N SER A 154 3.26 -16.43 14.25
CA SER A 154 3.22 -15.95 15.64
C SER A 154 3.89 -14.57 15.85
N ALA A 155 4.44 -13.99 14.79
CA ALA A 155 5.14 -12.70 14.83
C ALA A 155 4.23 -11.54 15.27
N LEU A 156 4.84 -10.45 15.74
CA LEU A 156 4.16 -9.19 15.99
C LEU A 156 3.56 -8.61 14.69
N PHE A 157 2.45 -7.90 14.84
CA PHE A 157 1.69 -7.32 13.74
C PHE A 157 1.10 -5.97 14.16
N GLN A 158 1.14 -4.98 13.26
CA GLN A 158 0.69 -3.61 13.54
C GLN A 158 -0.13 -3.04 12.36
N PRO A 159 -1.25 -3.67 11.97
CA PRO A 159 -1.99 -3.28 10.78
C PRO A 159 -2.68 -1.91 10.93
N ILE A 160 -2.89 -1.21 9.83
CA ILE A 160 -3.41 0.17 9.76
C ILE A 160 -4.74 0.23 9.00
N ALA A 161 -5.60 1.21 9.30
CA ALA A 161 -6.81 1.46 8.52
C ALA A 161 -6.48 2.17 7.20
N ALA A 162 -7.15 1.81 6.09
CA ALA A 162 -6.98 2.50 4.81
C ALA A 162 -7.26 4.01 4.89
N ASP A 163 -8.22 4.43 5.72
CA ASP A 163 -8.54 5.86 5.90
C ASP A 163 -7.36 6.64 6.54
N ASP A 164 -6.64 6.04 7.49
CA ASP A 164 -5.45 6.67 8.09
C ASP A 164 -4.30 6.77 7.07
N VAL A 165 -4.16 5.77 6.18
CA VAL A 165 -3.21 5.80 5.07
C VAL A 165 -3.55 6.94 4.10
N VAL A 166 -4.83 7.09 3.74
CA VAL A 166 -5.32 8.15 2.85
C VAL A 166 -5.07 9.53 3.45
N ASP A 167 -5.29 9.70 4.76
CA ASP A 167 -5.00 10.95 5.46
C ASP A 167 -3.53 11.32 5.37
N CYS A 168 -2.63 10.37 5.62
CA CYS A 168 -1.18 10.60 5.49
C CYS A 168 -0.76 10.89 4.05
N LEU A 169 -1.29 10.15 3.07
CA LEU A 169 -0.97 10.38 1.65
C LEU A 169 -1.42 11.76 1.18
N ALA A 170 -2.60 12.23 1.61
CA ALA A 170 -3.07 13.58 1.27
C ALA A 170 -2.16 14.67 1.86
N GLU A 171 -1.73 14.51 3.12
CA GLU A 171 -0.77 15.43 3.75
C GLU A 171 0.56 15.45 2.99
N ILE A 172 1.12 14.28 2.68
CA ILE A 172 2.41 14.17 1.98
C ILE A 172 2.31 14.73 0.55
N ALA A 173 1.26 14.40 -0.19
CA ALA A 173 1.06 14.85 -1.57
C ALA A 173 0.85 16.36 -1.70
N THR A 174 0.39 17.03 -0.65
CA THR A 174 0.16 18.48 -0.63
C THR A 174 1.29 19.26 0.02
N GLY A 175 2.27 18.56 0.61
CA GLY A 175 3.47 19.11 1.21
C GLY A 175 4.65 19.23 0.24
N ARG A 176 5.85 19.44 0.80
CA ARG A 176 7.10 19.37 0.02
C ARG A 176 7.55 17.92 -0.16
N PRO A 177 8.17 17.56 -1.29
CA PRO A 177 8.80 16.26 -1.45
C PRO A 177 9.79 15.98 -0.32
N LEU A 178 9.71 14.77 0.24
CA LEU A 178 10.60 14.35 1.33
C LEU A 178 12.00 13.99 0.80
N ASN A 179 12.09 13.60 -0.47
CA ASN A 179 13.24 12.92 -1.08
C ASN A 179 13.75 11.78 -0.21
N GLY A 180 12.80 11.01 0.32
CA GLY A 180 13.04 10.01 1.35
C GLY A 180 11.88 9.04 1.50
N THR A 181 12.03 8.17 2.49
CA THR A 181 11.07 7.14 2.83
C THR A 181 10.62 7.33 4.27
N ILE A 182 9.31 7.21 4.52
CA ILE A 182 8.75 7.18 5.87
C ILE A 182 7.91 5.92 6.05
N ASP A 183 7.86 5.42 7.27
CA ASP A 183 6.96 4.33 7.66
C ASP A 183 5.71 4.91 8.36
N ILE A 184 4.54 4.36 8.00
CA ILE A 184 3.27 4.57 8.70
C ILE A 184 2.73 3.23 9.18
N ALA A 185 2.12 3.20 10.36
CA ALA A 185 1.63 1.97 10.98
C ALA A 185 0.35 2.20 11.78
N GLY A 186 -0.37 1.13 12.10
CA GLY A 186 -1.55 1.23 12.94
C GLY A 186 -1.23 1.62 14.39
N PRO A 187 -2.24 2.06 15.16
CA PRO A 187 -2.04 2.47 16.55
C PRO A 187 -1.74 1.30 17.50
N GLU A 188 -2.14 0.07 17.15
CA GLU A 188 -2.02 -1.12 17.98
C GLU A 188 -1.00 -2.10 17.40
N LYS A 189 -0.06 -2.57 18.22
CA LYS A 189 0.87 -3.68 17.91
C LYS A 189 0.63 -4.84 18.86
N ALA A 190 0.36 -6.02 18.32
CA ALA A 190 0.05 -7.24 19.07
C ALA A 190 0.39 -8.49 18.22
N PRO A 191 0.30 -9.71 18.76
CA PRO A 191 0.49 -10.94 17.98
C PRO A 191 -0.47 -11.00 16.77
N PHE A 192 0.04 -11.49 15.64
CA PHE A 192 -0.69 -11.56 14.36
C PHE A 192 -2.07 -12.23 14.50
N ASN A 193 -2.12 -13.38 15.18
CA ASN A 193 -3.33 -14.16 15.36
C ASN A 193 -4.43 -13.41 16.10
N GLU A 194 -4.10 -12.44 16.96
CA GLU A 194 -5.11 -11.65 17.68
C GLU A 194 -5.90 -10.72 16.74
N PHE A 195 -5.21 -10.05 15.80
CA PHE A 195 -5.87 -9.19 14.81
C PHE A 195 -6.78 -10.01 13.89
N VAL A 196 -6.28 -11.17 13.42
CA VAL A 196 -7.06 -12.06 12.57
C VAL A 196 -8.25 -12.63 13.33
N ALA A 197 -8.07 -13.10 14.57
CA ALA A 197 -9.18 -13.59 15.41
C ALA A 197 -10.27 -12.55 15.62
N ARG A 198 -9.90 -11.31 15.96
CA ARG A 198 -10.83 -10.19 16.12
C ARG A 198 -11.60 -9.91 14.83
N ARG A 199 -10.90 -9.93 13.68
CA ARG A 199 -11.53 -9.75 12.36
C ARG A 199 -12.48 -10.89 12.00
N GLN A 200 -12.11 -12.15 12.20
CA GLN A 200 -12.95 -13.31 11.87
C GLN A 200 -14.22 -13.32 12.73
N LYS A 201 -14.07 -13.10 14.04
CA LYS A 201 -15.21 -12.98 14.96
C LYS A 201 -16.20 -11.89 14.52
N ALA A 202 -15.70 -10.74 14.09
CA ALA A 202 -16.57 -9.64 13.62
C ALA A 202 -17.35 -9.97 12.34
N SER A 203 -16.85 -10.89 11.49
CA SER A 203 -17.60 -11.38 10.31
C SER A 203 -18.37 -12.67 10.55
N GLY A 204 -18.49 -13.13 11.80
CA GLY A 204 -19.22 -14.35 12.13
C GLY A 204 -18.51 -15.65 11.77
N ASP A 205 -17.20 -15.60 11.46
CA ASP A 205 -16.40 -16.82 11.29
C ASP A 205 -15.94 -17.32 12.68
N SER A 206 -16.30 -18.56 12.98
CA SER A 206 -16.06 -19.23 14.26
C SER A 206 -14.80 -20.09 14.29
N ARG A 207 -14.05 -20.19 13.18
CA ARG A 207 -12.79 -20.94 13.13
C ARG A 207 -11.81 -20.41 14.18
N THR A 208 -11.09 -21.32 14.83
CA THR A 208 -10.06 -20.94 15.80
C THR A 208 -8.83 -20.42 15.06
N VAL A 209 -8.34 -19.24 15.47
CA VAL A 209 -7.13 -18.64 14.91
C VAL A 209 -5.94 -18.94 15.81
N VAL A 210 -4.91 -19.58 15.26
CA VAL A 210 -3.71 -20.03 15.97
C VAL A 210 -2.49 -19.33 15.40
N GLY A 211 -1.62 -18.81 16.27
CA GLY A 211 -0.29 -18.35 15.91
C GLY A 211 0.71 -19.51 15.92
N ASP A 212 1.42 -19.75 14.83
CA ASP A 212 2.44 -20.80 14.70
C ASP A 212 3.76 -20.19 14.15
N PRO A 213 4.91 -20.35 14.84
CA PRO A 213 6.22 -19.93 14.32
C PRO A 213 6.62 -20.54 12.97
N LYS A 214 6.02 -21.67 12.57
CA LYS A 214 6.26 -22.34 11.28
C LYS A 214 5.30 -21.90 10.19
N ALA A 215 4.22 -21.20 10.51
CA ALA A 215 3.29 -20.71 9.52
C ALA A 215 3.97 -19.64 8.65
N GLN A 216 3.68 -19.69 7.37
CA GLN A 216 4.23 -18.76 6.39
C GLN A 216 3.25 -17.63 6.11
N TYR A 217 3.79 -16.45 5.82
CA TYR A 217 3.05 -15.32 5.27
C TYR A 217 3.36 -15.21 3.79
N TYR A 218 2.40 -15.59 2.95
CA TYR A 218 2.53 -15.62 1.49
C TYR A 218 3.82 -16.32 1.01
N GLY A 219 4.08 -17.51 1.54
CA GLY A 219 5.22 -18.37 1.16
C GLY A 219 6.54 -18.07 1.88
N ALA A 220 6.59 -17.08 2.77
CA ALA A 220 7.79 -16.72 3.52
C ALA A 220 7.63 -16.90 5.03
N SER A 221 8.71 -17.26 5.71
CA SER A 221 8.77 -17.13 7.18
C SER A 221 8.97 -15.67 7.54
N ILE A 222 8.28 -15.19 8.58
CA ILE A 222 8.38 -13.80 9.03
C ILE A 222 8.77 -13.71 10.51
N GLN A 223 9.44 -12.63 10.87
CA GLN A 223 9.82 -12.26 12.23
C GLN A 223 9.08 -10.97 12.64
N ASP A 224 9.18 -10.59 13.91
CA ASP A 224 8.57 -9.36 14.46
C ASP A 224 8.97 -8.09 13.69
N THR A 225 10.12 -8.11 13.03
CA THR A 225 10.70 -7.00 12.26
C THR A 225 10.36 -7.03 10.77
N SER A 226 9.73 -8.11 10.28
CA SER A 226 9.45 -8.32 8.86
C SER A 226 8.34 -7.41 8.34
N LEU A 227 7.27 -7.21 9.12
CA LEU A 227 6.06 -6.49 8.69
C LEU A 227 5.82 -5.18 9.46
N ASN A 228 6.68 -4.85 10.43
CA ASN A 228 6.53 -3.70 11.32
C ASN A 228 7.68 -2.71 11.16
N PRO A 229 7.47 -1.42 11.49
CA PRO A 229 8.54 -0.43 11.49
C PRO A 229 9.64 -0.81 12.50
N LEU A 230 10.89 -0.56 12.14
CA LEU A 230 12.05 -0.78 13.03
C LEU A 230 12.30 0.40 13.98
N GLY A 231 11.82 1.59 13.62
CA GLY A 231 12.04 2.82 14.35
C GLY A 231 10.78 3.68 14.40
N GLU A 232 10.96 5.00 14.35
CA GLU A 232 9.84 5.93 14.32
C GLU A 232 8.94 5.67 13.10
N ALA A 233 7.64 5.62 13.37
CA ALA A 233 6.61 5.56 12.36
C ALA A 233 5.50 6.55 12.70
N ARG A 234 4.86 7.12 11.68
CA ARG A 234 3.65 7.92 11.88
C ARG A 234 2.49 6.96 12.16
N LEU A 235 1.95 7.02 13.37
CA LEU A 235 0.87 6.13 13.78
C LEU A 235 -0.48 6.65 13.28
N GLY A 236 -1.25 5.75 12.67
CA GLY A 236 -2.68 5.93 12.40
C GLY A 236 -3.45 6.14 13.70
N LYS A 237 -4.66 6.69 13.58
CA LYS A 237 -5.49 7.08 14.72
C LYS A 237 -6.62 6.09 14.99
N THR A 238 -6.89 5.18 14.06
CA THR A 238 -8.07 4.32 14.09
C THR A 238 -7.73 2.97 14.74
N PRO A 239 -8.23 2.66 15.95
CA PRO A 239 -8.07 1.33 16.54
C PRO A 239 -8.89 0.31 15.77
N LEU A 240 -8.43 -0.95 15.77
CA LEU A 240 -9.12 -2.05 15.10
C LEU A 240 -10.55 -2.20 15.61
N ALA A 241 -10.81 -2.05 16.92
CA ALA A 241 -12.17 -2.14 17.47
C ALA A 241 -13.12 -1.10 16.86
N THR A 242 -12.65 0.15 16.70
CA THR A 242 -13.42 1.23 16.09
C THR A 242 -13.68 0.97 14.61
N TRP A 243 -12.69 0.43 13.90
CA TRP A 243 -12.85 0.07 12.48
C TRP A 243 -13.83 -1.11 12.31
N LEU A 244 -13.72 -2.16 13.14
CA LEU A 244 -14.62 -3.33 13.11
C LEU A 244 -16.07 -2.97 13.42
N ALA A 245 -16.34 -1.92 14.20
CA ALA A 245 -17.70 -1.48 14.50
C ALA A 245 -18.44 -0.88 13.28
N ARG A 246 -17.74 -0.69 12.15
CA ARG A 246 -18.29 -0.15 10.89
C ARG A 246 -18.42 -1.21 9.79
N LEU A 247 -17.98 -2.44 10.05
CA LEU A 247 -18.10 -3.61 9.17
C LEU A 247 -19.52 -4.16 9.17
#